data_AF-A0A8J7DAX6-F1
#
_entry.id   AF-A0A8J7DAX6-F1
#
_cell.length_a   1.000
_cell.length_b   1.000
_cell.length_c   1.000
_cell.angle_alpha   90.00
_cell.angle_beta   90.00
_cell.angle_gamma   90.00
#
_symmetry.space_group_name_H-M   'P 1'
#
loop_
_entity.id
_entity.type
_entity.pdbx_description
1 polymer ?
#
loop_
_entity_poly.entity_id
_entity_poly.type
_entity_poly.pdbx_seq_one_letter_code
_entity_poly.pdbx_strand_id
1 'polypeptide(L)'
;MCNSTSIALLSFQSFFFSSFYSEYSESDRRGIQQTTFTLEDTFHRFQVIRLWEQPTDNFFQSPGLLPFAVLSQASNPTETLRQVAQKISQINDQRTQSNIAASAFILAGLVLNKDIIQQLLRRELMQESVTYQALMDEGRAEGRAEGRAIGIEEGVRQVAINLLREGLSVEMVVKVTGLSAEQIQQLKLTAVDNSEN
;
A
#
# COMPACT_ATOMS: atom_id res chain seq x y z
N MET A 1 38.24 24.82 -14.70
CA MET A 1 37.70 23.67 -15.45
C MET A 1 36.70 22.97 -14.55
N CYS A 2 35.42 23.32 -14.68
CA CYS A 2 34.34 22.76 -13.87
C CYS A 2 33.74 21.59 -14.65
N ASN A 3 33.78 20.39 -14.05
CA ASN A 3 33.52 19.13 -14.74
C ASN A 3 32.10 19.02 -15.30
N SER A 4 32.02 18.79 -16.61
CA SER A 4 30.81 18.55 -17.42
C SER A 4 29.93 17.38 -16.93
N THR A 5 30.41 16.58 -15.97
CA THR A 5 29.70 15.43 -15.40
C THR A 5 28.63 15.79 -14.37
N SER A 6 28.69 17.00 -13.77
CA SER A 6 27.71 17.43 -12.76
C SER A 6 26.40 17.95 -13.38
N ILE A 7 26.45 18.45 -14.63
CA ILE A 7 25.29 18.96 -15.37
C ILE A 7 24.43 17.79 -15.92
N ALA A 8 25.05 16.67 -16.26
CA ALA A 8 24.36 15.50 -16.82
C ALA A 8 23.43 14.78 -15.81
N LEU A 9 23.74 14.83 -14.50
CA LEU A 9 22.93 14.24 -13.44
C LEU A 9 21.69 15.08 -13.09
N LEU A 10 21.78 16.41 -13.19
CA LEU A 10 20.65 17.33 -13.03
C LEU A 10 19.63 17.21 -14.18
N SER A 11 20.09 16.92 -15.40
CA SER A 11 19.21 16.64 -16.54
C SER A 11 18.49 15.29 -16.44
N PHE A 12 19.06 14.30 -15.76
CA PHE A 12 18.45 12.96 -15.66
C PHE A 12 17.34 12.89 -14.59
N GLN A 13 17.45 13.64 -13.49
CA GLN A 13 16.35 13.80 -12.52
C GLN A 13 15.20 14.66 -13.07
N SER A 14 15.50 15.67 -13.88
CA SER A 14 14.45 16.42 -14.61
C SER A 14 13.69 15.54 -15.61
N PHE A 15 14.35 14.57 -16.23
CA PHE A 15 13.74 13.68 -17.22
C PHE A 15 12.80 12.64 -16.60
N PHE A 16 13.17 12.08 -15.43
CA PHE A 16 12.30 11.14 -14.70
C PHE A 16 11.00 11.81 -14.22
N PHE A 17 11.04 13.09 -13.83
CA PHE A 17 9.86 13.85 -13.44
C PHE A 17 9.02 14.35 -14.62
N SER A 18 9.64 14.74 -15.74
CA SER A 18 8.90 15.07 -16.96
C SER A 18 8.06 13.90 -17.47
N SER A 19 8.53 12.66 -17.30
CA SER A 19 7.79 11.47 -17.74
C SER A 19 6.66 11.08 -16.78
N PHE A 20 6.77 11.40 -15.48
CA PHE A 20 5.74 11.09 -14.48
C PHE A 20 4.63 12.16 -14.41
N TYR A 21 4.93 13.41 -14.76
CA TYR A 21 3.97 14.54 -14.80
C TYR A 21 3.45 14.87 -16.21
N SER A 22 3.69 14.02 -17.20
CA SER A 22 3.18 14.20 -18.57
C SER A 22 1.65 14.10 -18.67
N GLU A 23 0.99 13.63 -17.62
CA GLU A 23 -0.46 13.35 -17.60
C GLU A 23 -1.29 14.44 -16.90
N TYR A 24 -0.64 15.45 -16.30
CA TYR A 24 -1.32 16.53 -15.58
C TYR A 24 -1.55 17.75 -16.47
N SER A 25 -2.78 18.27 -16.41
CA SER A 25 -3.24 19.46 -17.14
C SER A 25 -2.40 20.70 -16.80
N GLU A 26 -2.29 21.69 -17.69
CA GLU A 26 -1.61 22.97 -17.39
C GLU A 26 -2.19 23.71 -16.16
N SER A 27 -3.44 23.41 -15.77
CA SER A 27 -4.06 23.86 -14.52
C SER A 27 -3.35 23.34 -13.27
N ASP A 28 -2.93 22.08 -13.25
CA ASP A 28 -2.29 21.45 -12.09
C ASP A 28 -0.88 21.99 -11.84
N ARG A 29 -0.17 22.37 -12.91
CA ARG A 29 1.17 22.98 -12.81
C ARG A 29 1.15 24.34 -12.12
N ARG A 30 0.03 25.07 -12.21
CA ARG A 30 -0.14 26.40 -11.58
C ARG A 30 -0.39 26.32 -10.07
N GLY A 31 -1.08 25.28 -9.60
CA GLY A 31 -1.38 25.10 -8.17
C GLY A 31 -0.14 24.86 -7.30
N ILE A 32 0.89 24.22 -7.85
CA ILE A 32 2.13 23.86 -7.12
C ILE A 32 3.00 25.09 -6.78
N GLN A 33 2.77 26.23 -7.43
CA GLN A 33 3.52 27.47 -7.22
C GLN A 33 2.66 28.62 -6.67
N GLN A 34 1.35 28.40 -6.52
CA GLN A 34 0.45 29.44 -6.04
C GLN A 34 0.76 29.71 -4.56
N THR A 35 1.14 30.96 -4.26
CA THR A 35 1.46 31.43 -2.89
C THR A 35 0.40 32.40 -2.36
N THR A 36 -0.68 32.57 -3.11
CA THR A 36 -1.76 33.51 -2.81
C THR A 36 -3.11 32.89 -3.12
N PHE A 37 -4.06 33.03 -2.21
CA PHE A 37 -5.45 32.61 -2.39
C PHE A 37 -6.35 33.80 -2.07
N THR A 38 -7.29 34.09 -2.97
CA THR A 38 -8.25 35.19 -2.81
C THR A 38 -9.65 34.61 -2.80
N LEU A 39 -10.46 34.97 -1.80
CA LEU A 39 -11.85 34.57 -1.68
C LEU A 39 -12.68 35.77 -1.23
N GLU A 40 -13.62 36.21 -2.08
CA GLU A 40 -14.39 37.45 -1.85
C GLU A 40 -13.46 38.63 -1.53
N ASP A 41 -13.52 39.18 -0.32
CA ASP A 41 -12.72 40.31 0.14
C ASP A 41 -11.47 39.90 0.95
N THR A 42 -11.16 38.60 1.07
CA THR A 42 -9.98 38.12 1.79
C THR A 42 -8.83 37.73 0.86
N PHE A 43 -7.62 38.19 1.21
CA PHE A 43 -6.37 37.84 0.54
C PHE A 43 -5.46 37.10 1.51
N HIS A 44 -5.14 35.85 1.18
CA HIS A 44 -4.28 34.98 1.98
C HIS A 44 -2.97 34.73 1.24
N ARG A 45 -1.84 35.09 1.87
CA ARG A 45 -0.51 34.72 1.41
C ARG A 45 0.01 33.55 2.23
N PHE A 46 0.53 32.54 1.57
CA PHE A 46 1.11 31.36 2.20
C PHE A 46 2.40 30.94 1.49
N GLN A 47 3.21 30.16 2.21
CA GLN A 47 4.42 29.58 1.66
C GLN A 47 4.16 28.13 1.27
N VAL A 48 4.55 27.78 0.05
CA VAL A 48 4.54 26.39 -0.42
C VAL A 48 5.89 25.75 -0.14
N ILE A 49 5.90 24.65 0.64
CA ILE A 49 7.09 23.85 0.89
C ILE A 49 6.98 22.56 0.08
N ARG A 50 7.86 22.42 -0.92
CA ARG A 50 7.97 21.21 -1.74
C ARG A 50 8.98 20.28 -1.11
N LEU A 51 8.51 19.17 -0.55
CA LEU A 51 9.35 18.24 0.21
C LEU A 51 10.58 17.80 -0.60
N TRP A 52 10.39 17.43 -1.88
CA TRP A 52 11.45 16.95 -2.78
C TRP A 52 12.54 17.99 -3.10
N GLU A 53 12.32 19.28 -2.82
CA GLU A 53 13.33 20.34 -2.97
C GLU A 53 14.03 20.66 -1.65
N GLN A 54 13.54 20.13 -0.53
CA GLN A 54 14.11 20.43 0.78
C GLN A 54 15.33 19.54 1.06
N PRO A 55 16.40 20.11 1.66
CA PRO A 55 17.52 19.34 2.18
C PRO A 55 17.05 18.26 3.17
N THR A 56 17.53 17.04 2.98
CA THR A 56 17.14 15.87 3.81
C THR A 56 17.43 16.09 5.30
N ASP A 57 18.54 16.75 5.62
CA ASP A 57 18.96 17.01 7.01
C ASP A 57 17.92 17.79 7.83
N ASN A 58 17.09 18.60 7.17
CA ASN A 58 16.04 19.37 7.83
C ASN A 58 14.99 18.45 8.49
N PHE A 59 14.77 17.26 7.95
CA PHE A 59 13.77 16.31 8.46
C PHE A 59 14.27 15.48 9.64
N PHE A 60 15.56 15.51 9.94
CA PHE A 60 16.16 14.82 11.09
C PHE A 60 16.19 15.68 12.37
N GLN A 61 15.72 16.92 12.30
CA GLN A 61 15.72 17.86 13.42
C GLN A 61 14.64 17.55 14.46
N SER A 62 13.56 16.88 14.07
CA SER A 62 12.44 16.55 14.97
C SER A 62 11.87 15.17 14.65
N PRO A 63 11.50 14.35 15.65
CA PRO A 63 10.88 13.05 15.44
C PRO A 63 9.66 13.08 14.51
N GLY A 64 8.83 14.12 14.61
CA GLY A 64 7.62 14.28 13.79
C GLY A 64 7.89 14.54 12.31
N LEU A 65 9.13 14.89 11.94
CA LEU A 65 9.52 15.14 10.55
C LEU A 65 10.16 13.93 9.88
N LEU A 66 10.62 12.94 10.66
CA LEU A 66 11.28 11.73 10.15
C LEU A 66 10.48 11.00 9.05
N PRO A 67 9.14 10.87 9.12
CA PRO A 67 8.37 10.21 8.08
C PRO A 67 8.49 10.86 6.69
N PHE A 68 8.77 12.16 6.63
CA PHE A 68 8.88 12.91 5.37
C PHE A 68 10.29 12.89 4.78
N ALA A 69 11.31 12.46 5.53
CA ALA A 69 12.71 12.52 5.09
C ALA A 69 12.96 11.73 3.80
N VAL A 70 12.25 10.63 3.59
CA VAL A 70 12.40 9.80 2.37
C VAL A 70 11.81 10.50 1.13
N LEU A 71 10.91 11.47 1.34
CA LEU A 71 10.27 12.27 0.28
C LEU A 71 11.06 13.56 -0.03
N SER A 72 12.18 13.81 0.65
CA SER A 72 12.99 15.02 0.47
C SER A 72 13.88 14.92 -0.76
N GLN A 73 14.86 15.84 -0.91
CA GLN A 73 15.92 15.72 -1.89
C GLN A 73 16.94 14.60 -1.55
N ALA A 74 16.45 13.42 -1.16
CA ALA A 74 17.25 12.28 -0.76
C ALA A 74 17.95 11.66 -1.99
N SER A 75 19.28 11.67 -2.00
CA SER A 75 20.07 11.04 -3.05
C SER A 75 19.97 9.50 -3.03
N ASN A 76 19.72 8.92 -1.86
CA ASN A 76 19.49 7.49 -1.66
C ASN A 76 18.34 7.27 -0.67
N PRO A 77 17.09 7.14 -1.16
CA PRO A 77 15.92 6.98 -0.29
C PRO A 77 15.99 5.77 0.65
N THR A 78 16.60 4.66 0.23
CA THR A 78 16.78 3.46 1.06
C THR A 78 17.69 3.74 2.26
N GLU A 79 18.81 4.44 2.04
CA GLU A 79 19.72 4.80 3.12
C GLU A 79 19.12 5.86 4.03
N THR A 80 18.38 6.83 3.48
CA THR A 80 17.60 7.78 4.27
C THR A 80 16.58 7.07 5.16
N LEU A 81 15.85 6.08 4.64
CA LEU A 81 14.90 5.30 5.43
C LEU A 81 15.60 4.47 6.52
N ARG A 82 16.80 3.95 6.26
CA ARG A 82 17.61 3.26 7.28
C ARG A 82 17.95 4.21 8.45
N GLN A 83 18.36 5.44 8.14
CA GLN A 83 18.65 6.46 9.17
C GLN A 83 17.39 6.87 9.93
N VAL A 84 16.26 7.01 9.23
CA VAL A 84 14.94 7.25 9.84
C VAL A 84 14.60 6.13 10.84
N ALA A 85 14.71 4.86 10.44
CA ALA A 85 14.45 3.72 11.32
C ALA A 85 15.35 3.75 12.58
N GLN A 86 16.64 4.09 12.43
CA GLN A 86 17.57 4.23 13.54
C GLN A 86 17.19 5.38 14.49
N LYS A 87 16.70 6.51 13.97
CA LYS A 87 16.24 7.63 14.80
C LYS A 87 14.94 7.31 15.51
N ILE A 88 14.03 6.61 14.86
CA ILE A 88 12.78 6.14 15.46
C ILE A 88 13.06 5.21 16.64
N SER A 89 14.00 4.27 16.52
CA SER A 89 14.33 3.34 17.61
C SER A 89 14.91 4.01 18.86
N GLN A 90 15.32 5.28 18.76
CA GLN A 90 15.85 6.08 19.89
C GLN A 90 14.75 6.86 20.63
N ILE A 91 13.50 6.81 20.16
CA ILE A 91 12.37 7.49 20.80
C ILE A 91 11.94 6.69 22.04
N ASN A 92 11.89 7.35 23.19
CA ASN A 92 11.55 6.73 24.48
C ASN A 92 10.07 6.37 24.63
N ASP A 93 9.16 7.22 24.13
CA ASP A 93 7.72 6.95 24.23
C ASP A 93 7.30 5.93 23.16
N GLN A 94 6.93 4.74 23.61
CA GLN A 94 6.65 3.60 22.73
C GLN A 94 5.49 3.88 21.76
N ARG A 95 4.43 4.56 22.23
CA ARG A 95 3.30 4.92 21.37
C ARG A 95 3.69 5.91 20.28
N THR A 96 4.44 6.96 20.63
CA THR A 96 4.97 7.93 19.66
C THR A 96 5.92 7.26 18.67
N GLN A 97 6.81 6.40 19.16
CA GLN A 97 7.70 5.60 18.32
C GLN A 97 6.89 4.79 17.30
N SER A 98 5.86 4.05 17.75
CA SER A 98 5.02 3.24 16.87
C SER A 98 4.22 4.06 15.87
N ASN A 99 3.66 5.20 16.29
CA ASN A 99 2.93 6.10 15.40
C ASN A 99 3.83 6.65 14.29
N ILE A 100 5.03 7.11 14.64
CA ILE A 100 6.00 7.64 13.68
C ILE A 100 6.45 6.52 12.72
N ALA A 101 6.78 5.34 13.24
CA ALA A 101 7.14 4.18 12.40
C ALA A 101 6.05 3.83 11.39
N ALA A 102 4.79 3.80 11.81
CA ALA A 102 3.65 3.51 10.93
C ALA A 102 3.47 4.57 9.84
N SER A 103 3.57 5.85 10.20
CA SER A 103 3.50 6.94 9.21
C SER A 103 4.67 6.92 8.23
N ALA A 104 5.89 6.64 8.70
CA ALA A 104 7.07 6.51 7.84
C ALA A 104 6.94 5.31 6.89
N PHE A 105 6.36 4.19 7.33
CA PHE A 105 6.07 3.03 6.49
C PHE A 105 5.17 3.40 5.31
N ILE A 106 4.08 4.14 5.59
CA ILE A 106 3.11 4.56 4.56
C ILE A 106 3.78 5.53 3.56
N LEU A 107 4.45 6.57 4.07
CA LEU A 107 5.05 7.60 3.22
C LEU A 107 6.23 7.06 2.40
N ALA A 108 7.06 6.17 2.96
CA ALA A 108 8.12 5.52 2.22
C ALA A 108 7.58 4.67 1.06
N GLY A 109 6.37 4.12 1.19
CA GLY A 109 5.68 3.36 0.14
C GLY A 109 5.42 4.15 -1.14
N LEU A 110 5.48 5.49 -1.10
CA LEU A 110 5.33 6.34 -2.27
C LEU A 110 6.58 6.35 -3.17
N VAL A 111 7.75 5.96 -2.64
CA VAL A 111 9.04 6.07 -3.34
C VAL A 111 9.92 4.81 -3.26
N LEU A 112 9.58 3.86 -2.38
CA LEU A 112 10.32 2.62 -2.18
C LEU A 112 9.40 1.40 -2.30
N ASN A 113 9.99 0.27 -2.71
CA ASN A 113 9.30 -1.01 -2.75
C ASN A 113 9.01 -1.54 -1.33
N LYS A 114 7.87 -2.21 -1.18
CA LYS A 114 7.39 -2.79 0.06
C LYS A 114 8.44 -3.65 0.78
N ASP A 115 9.19 -4.49 0.07
CA ASP A 115 10.16 -5.41 0.67
C ASP A 115 11.29 -4.67 1.39
N ILE A 116 11.79 -3.58 0.80
CA ILE A 116 12.82 -2.72 1.40
C ILE A 116 12.27 -2.08 2.68
N ILE A 117 11.06 -1.55 2.62
CA ILE A 117 10.42 -0.88 3.75
C ILE A 117 10.21 -1.89 4.89
N GLN A 118 9.75 -3.11 4.59
CA GLN A 118 9.53 -4.16 5.60
C GLN A 118 10.82 -4.65 6.27
N GLN A 119 11.95 -4.62 5.55
CA GLN A 119 13.26 -4.95 6.13
C GLN A 119 13.73 -3.88 7.13
N LEU A 120 13.44 -2.60 6.87
CA LEU A 120 13.93 -1.47 7.66
C LEU A 120 12.97 -1.05 8.78
N LEU A 121 11.66 -1.07 8.52
CA LEU A 121 10.60 -0.74 9.47
C LEU A 121 9.80 -2.01 9.79
N ARG A 122 10.27 -2.73 10.81
CA ARG A 122 9.67 -4.01 11.21
C ARG A 122 8.31 -3.83 11.87
N ARG A 123 7.47 -4.85 11.77
CA ARG A 123 6.09 -4.84 12.31
C ARG A 123 6.06 -4.54 13.81
N GLU A 124 7.01 -5.08 14.56
CA GLU A 124 7.10 -4.94 16.02
C GLU A 124 7.20 -3.48 16.45
N LEU A 125 7.88 -2.64 15.66
CA LEU A 125 7.99 -1.21 15.92
C LEU A 125 6.65 -0.49 15.85
N MET A 126 5.68 -1.01 15.09
CA MET A 126 4.42 -0.33 14.76
C MET A 126 3.22 -0.86 15.55
N GLN A 127 3.38 -1.88 16.40
CA GLN A 127 2.26 -2.59 17.01
C GLN A 127 1.35 -1.72 17.89
N GLU A 128 1.90 -0.67 18.52
CA GLU A 128 1.12 0.27 19.34
C GLU A 128 0.48 1.41 18.54
N SER A 129 0.73 1.49 17.22
CA SER A 129 0.15 2.53 16.38
C SER A 129 -1.34 2.26 16.16
N VAL A 130 -2.15 3.30 16.37
CA VAL A 130 -3.59 3.25 16.09
C VAL A 130 -3.84 2.98 14.61
N THR A 131 -3.06 3.61 13.72
CA THR A 131 -3.15 3.39 12.27
C THR A 131 -2.81 1.94 11.92
N TYR A 132 -1.75 1.39 12.53
CA TYR A 132 -1.37 0.00 12.26
C TYR A 132 -2.44 -0.99 12.74
N GLN A 133 -2.98 -0.78 13.94
CA GLN A 133 -4.05 -1.62 14.49
C GLN A 133 -5.30 -1.59 13.62
N ALA A 134 -5.75 -0.40 13.21
CA ALA A 134 -6.90 -0.23 12.33
C ALA A 134 -6.73 -1.00 11.01
N LEU A 135 -5.58 -0.85 10.34
CA LEU A 135 -5.27 -1.55 9.09
C LEU A 135 -5.22 -3.08 9.28
N MET A 136 -4.68 -3.56 10.41
CA MET A 136 -4.64 -4.99 10.71
C MET A 136 -6.02 -5.56 11.02
N ASP A 137 -6.88 -4.81 11.72
CA ASP A 137 -8.22 -5.25 12.08
C ASP A 137 -9.15 -5.29 10.87
N GLU A 138 -9.05 -4.32 9.97
CA GLU A 138 -9.72 -4.32 8.66
C GLU A 138 -9.29 -5.55 7.85
N GLY A 139 -7.98 -5.77 7.67
CA GLY A 139 -7.47 -6.93 6.93
C GLY A 139 -7.88 -8.28 7.55
N ARG A 140 -8.00 -8.37 8.89
CA ARG A 140 -8.54 -9.57 9.56
C ARG A 140 -10.04 -9.73 9.36
N ALA A 141 -10.79 -8.65 9.25
CA ALA A 141 -12.22 -8.71 8.98
C ALA A 141 -12.47 -9.18 7.54
N GLU A 142 -11.76 -8.61 6.57
CA GLU A 142 -11.80 -9.01 5.16
C GLU A 142 -11.39 -10.47 4.99
N GLY A 143 -10.24 -10.87 5.52
CA GLY A 143 -9.76 -12.26 5.41
C GLY A 143 -10.71 -13.28 6.06
N ARG A 144 -11.42 -12.92 7.13
CA ARG A 144 -12.47 -13.78 7.71
C ARG A 144 -13.72 -13.85 6.85
N ALA A 145 -14.09 -12.76 6.19
CA ALA A 145 -15.24 -12.73 5.29
C ALA A 145 -14.95 -13.57 4.03
N GLU A 146 -13.79 -13.35 3.40
CA GLU A 146 -13.31 -14.11 2.24
C GLU A 146 -13.16 -15.60 2.58
N GLY A 147 -12.46 -15.92 3.67
CA GLY A 147 -12.27 -17.30 4.10
C GLY A 147 -13.60 -18.03 4.40
N ARG A 148 -14.59 -17.32 4.96
CA ARG A 148 -15.94 -17.88 5.15
C ARG A 148 -16.64 -18.11 3.81
N ALA A 149 -16.56 -17.18 2.88
CA ALA A 149 -17.18 -17.31 1.56
C ALA A 149 -16.59 -18.51 0.80
N ILE A 150 -15.26 -18.60 0.73
CA ILE A 150 -14.55 -19.72 0.09
C ILE A 150 -14.90 -21.04 0.78
N GLY A 151 -14.86 -21.09 2.11
CA GLY A 151 -15.17 -22.31 2.86
C GLY A 151 -16.63 -22.78 2.68
N ILE A 152 -17.59 -21.85 2.56
CA ILE A 152 -18.98 -22.19 2.23
C ILE A 152 -19.06 -22.76 0.81
N GLU A 153 -18.42 -22.12 -0.17
CA GLU A 153 -18.43 -22.60 -1.56
C GLU A 153 -17.80 -23.99 -1.69
N GLU A 154 -16.61 -24.20 -1.13
CA GLU A 154 -15.92 -25.49 -1.12
C GLU A 154 -16.74 -26.56 -0.38
N GLY A 155 -17.35 -26.21 0.76
CA GLY A 155 -18.21 -27.10 1.52
C GLY A 155 -19.46 -27.53 0.73
N VAL A 156 -20.16 -26.58 0.10
CA VAL A 156 -21.32 -26.85 -0.75
C VAL A 156 -20.93 -27.71 -1.96
N ARG A 157 -19.79 -27.43 -2.58
CA ARG A 157 -19.23 -28.22 -3.69
C ARG A 157 -18.92 -29.65 -3.25
N GLN A 158 -18.29 -29.84 -2.09
CA GLN A 158 -17.95 -31.16 -1.58
C GLN A 158 -19.21 -31.97 -1.24
N VAL A 159 -20.22 -31.33 -0.66
CA VAL A 159 -21.54 -31.96 -0.43
C VAL A 159 -22.15 -32.40 -1.76
N ALA A 160 -22.15 -31.55 -2.78
CA ALA A 160 -22.68 -31.91 -4.10
C ALA A 160 -21.97 -33.12 -4.71
N ILE A 161 -20.63 -33.16 -4.67
CA ILE A 161 -19.84 -34.30 -5.16
C ILE A 161 -20.20 -35.58 -4.39
N ASN A 162 -20.30 -35.53 -3.07
CA ASN A 162 -20.64 -36.69 -2.26
C ASN A 162 -22.05 -37.20 -2.59
N LEU A 163 -23.04 -36.31 -2.72
CA LEU A 163 -24.41 -36.70 -3.08
C LEU A 163 -24.49 -37.34 -4.47
N LEU A 164 -23.74 -36.81 -5.45
CA LEU A 164 -23.65 -37.41 -6.79
C LEU A 164 -23.02 -38.81 -6.75
N ARG A 165 -21.98 -39.02 -5.92
CA ARG A 165 -21.34 -40.32 -5.73
C ARG A 165 -22.27 -41.35 -5.10
N GLU A 166 -23.13 -40.93 -4.18
CA GLU A 166 -24.19 -41.75 -3.60
C GLU A 166 -25.37 -42.03 -4.56
N GLY A 167 -25.27 -41.56 -5.82
CA GLY A 167 -26.25 -41.87 -6.87
C GLY A 167 -27.52 -41.01 -6.82
N LEU A 168 -27.54 -39.91 -6.06
CA LEU A 168 -28.68 -39.00 -6.04
C LEU A 168 -28.84 -38.25 -7.37
N SER A 169 -30.09 -37.99 -7.75
CA SER A 169 -30.40 -37.29 -9.00
C SER A 169 -29.89 -35.85 -8.98
N VAL A 170 -29.50 -35.34 -10.14
CA VAL A 170 -29.04 -33.94 -10.32
C VAL A 170 -30.06 -32.96 -9.77
N GLU A 171 -31.35 -33.20 -9.99
CA GLU A 171 -32.45 -32.37 -9.44
C GLU A 171 -32.45 -32.32 -7.92
N MET A 172 -32.22 -33.46 -7.25
CA MET A 172 -32.16 -33.52 -5.79
C MET A 172 -30.91 -32.81 -5.26
N VAL A 173 -29.76 -32.95 -5.94
CA VAL A 173 -28.52 -32.27 -5.56
C VAL A 173 -28.65 -30.75 -5.70
N VAL A 174 -29.24 -30.26 -6.80
CA VAL A 174 -29.56 -28.84 -7.01
C VAL A 174 -30.42 -28.32 -5.84
N LYS A 175 -31.47 -29.06 -5.47
CA LYS A 175 -32.38 -28.67 -4.38
C LYS A 175 -31.70 -28.61 -3.01
N VAL A 176 -30.79 -29.54 -2.71
CA VAL A 176 -30.12 -29.64 -1.40
C VAL A 176 -28.96 -28.65 -1.27
N THR A 177 -28.22 -28.42 -2.34
CA THR A 177 -26.98 -27.62 -2.33
C THR A 177 -27.19 -26.18 -2.76
N GLY A 178 -28.30 -25.88 -3.44
CA GLY A 178 -28.57 -24.56 -4.01
C GLY A 178 -27.70 -24.20 -5.21
N LEU A 179 -26.86 -25.13 -5.69
CA LEU A 179 -26.07 -24.98 -6.92
C LEU A 179 -26.96 -25.10 -8.15
N SER A 180 -26.59 -24.39 -9.22
CA SER A 180 -27.26 -24.49 -10.52
C SER A 180 -27.04 -25.87 -11.15
N ALA A 181 -27.97 -26.27 -12.03
CA ALA A 181 -27.84 -27.53 -12.76
C ALA A 181 -26.55 -27.58 -13.59
N GLU A 182 -26.12 -26.44 -14.15
CA GLU A 182 -24.88 -26.28 -14.90
C GLU A 182 -23.65 -26.53 -14.01
N GLN A 183 -23.61 -25.95 -12.81
CA GLN A 183 -22.53 -26.19 -11.84
C GLN A 183 -22.47 -27.67 -11.45
N ILE A 184 -23.62 -28.30 -11.18
CA ILE A 184 -23.67 -29.74 -10.86
C ILE A 184 -23.20 -30.61 -12.03
N GLN A 185 -23.54 -30.25 -13.27
CA GLN A 185 -23.07 -30.97 -14.46
C GLN A 185 -21.55 -30.84 -14.64
N GLN A 186 -20.99 -29.65 -14.42
CA GLN A 186 -19.53 -29.44 -14.44
C GLN A 186 -18.82 -30.25 -13.35
N LEU A 187 -19.41 -30.33 -12.14
CA LEU A 187 -18.90 -31.18 -11.05
C LEU A 187 -18.92 -32.65 -11.43
N LYS A 188 -19.98 -33.12 -12.10
CA LYS A 188 -20.08 -34.50 -12.56
C LYS A 188 -19.01 -34.83 -13.59
N LEU A 189 -18.73 -33.93 -14.54
CA LEU A 189 -17.68 -34.11 -15.55
C LEU A 189 -16.28 -34.18 -14.91
N THR A 190 -15.98 -33.25 -13.99
CA THR A 190 -14.69 -33.21 -13.29
C THR A 190 -14.48 -34.32 -12.24
N ALA A 191 -15.56 -34.89 -11.68
CA ALA A 191 -15.47 -35.99 -10.73
C ALA A 191 -15.26 -37.36 -11.40
N VAL A 192 -15.68 -37.54 -12.67
CA VAL A 192 -15.50 -38.78 -13.45
C VAL A 192 -14.07 -38.91 -13.98
N ASP A 193 -13.45 -37.81 -14.44
CA ASP A 193 -12.06 -37.79 -14.92
C ASP A 193 -11.03 -38.17 -13.83
N ASN A 194 -11.32 -37.91 -12.55
CA ASN A 194 -10.44 -38.26 -11.43
C ASN A 194 -10.63 -39.69 -10.91
N SER A 195 -11.55 -40.49 -11.48
CA SER A 195 -11.77 -41.89 -11.12
C SER A 195 -11.21 -42.90 -12.14
N GLU A 196 -10.68 -42.43 -13.28
CA GLU A 196 -10.08 -43.26 -14.34
C GLU A 196 -8.54 -43.13 -14.42
N ASN A 197 -7.89 -42.43 -13.48
CA ASN A 197 -6.44 -42.28 -13.39
C ASN A 197 -5.88 -42.88 -12.09
#